data_AF-A0A965RXV6-F1
#
_entry.id   AF-A0A965RXV6-F1
#
_cell.length_a   1.000
_cell.length_b   1.000
_cell.length_c   1.000
_cell.angle_alpha   90.00
_cell.angle_beta   90.00
_cell.angle_gamma   90.00
#
_symmetry.space_group_name_H-M   'P 1'
#
loop_
_entity.id
_entity.type
_entity.pdbx_description
1 polymer ?
#
loop_
_entity_poly.entity_id
_entity_poly.type
_entity_poly.pdbx_seq_one_letter_code
_entity_poly.pdbx_strand_id
1 'polypeptide(L)'
;MTTIVFSQDDSLFIDSFYGRRVVYSDFGFNNTPFSIKYPFSKDIGRIVYKSNFKPSIGIGFSYKWFSFRLGLPIFGYLRDKKLFGKTKQLNIGFDYTFKKVHVDFEFRSVQGYAMHNAIRWDSTLTPDEPNKIYPSIGILNFSLNAWYFNDKHFKVSALNGKRAHYTKKVHTWYVKGTLNVFGVDNNGNSLIPMVLQDSNNSKTAASTLSAFDIGVIPG
;
A
#
# COMPACT_ATOMS: atom_id res chain seq x y z
N MET A 1 -17.90 -55.36 21.90
CA MET A 1 -17.69 -54.02 22.47
C MET A 1 -17.61 -53.04 21.33
N THR A 2 -18.67 -52.28 21.09
CA THR A 2 -18.76 -51.32 20.00
C THR A 2 -18.40 -49.95 20.57
N THR A 3 -17.21 -49.47 20.28
CA THR A 3 -16.76 -48.13 20.70
C THR A 3 -17.47 -47.10 19.83
N ILE A 4 -18.56 -46.52 20.35
CA ILE A 4 -19.21 -45.36 19.76
C ILE A 4 -18.34 -44.16 20.10
N VAL A 5 -17.53 -43.70 19.14
CA VAL A 5 -16.83 -42.42 19.25
C VAL A 5 -17.83 -41.33 18.91
N PHE A 6 -18.35 -40.67 19.93
CA PHE A 6 -19.01 -39.38 19.75
C PHE A 6 -17.93 -38.38 19.30
N SER A 7 -17.89 -38.08 18.00
CA SER A 7 -17.28 -36.85 17.52
C SER A 7 -18.08 -35.72 18.14
N GLN A 8 -17.52 -35.07 19.15
CA GLN A 8 -18.12 -33.92 19.80
C GLN A 8 -18.46 -32.91 18.70
N ASP A 9 -19.75 -32.63 18.56
CA ASP A 9 -20.30 -31.60 17.68
C ASP A 9 -20.00 -30.24 18.31
N ASP A 10 -18.71 -29.93 18.44
CA ASP A 10 -18.22 -28.62 18.80
C ASP A 10 -18.60 -27.70 17.65
N SER A 11 -19.78 -27.09 17.76
CA SER A 11 -20.26 -26.06 16.84
C SER A 11 -19.08 -25.13 16.50
N LEU A 12 -18.61 -25.21 15.26
CA LEU A 12 -17.36 -24.57 14.86
C LEU A 12 -17.47 -23.07 15.11
N PHE A 13 -16.59 -22.49 15.93
CA PHE A 13 -16.53 -21.04 16.21
C PHE A 13 -16.39 -20.19 14.93
N ILE A 14 -15.91 -20.82 13.86
CA ILE A 14 -15.76 -20.26 12.52
C ILE A 14 -16.34 -21.24 11.51
N ASP A 15 -17.19 -20.77 10.62
CA ASP A 15 -17.44 -21.45 9.36
C ASP A 15 -16.41 -20.96 8.33
N SER A 16 -15.64 -21.90 7.79
CA SER A 16 -14.45 -21.60 6.98
C SER A 16 -14.50 -22.29 5.63
N PHE A 17 -14.11 -21.56 4.59
CA PHE A 17 -13.93 -22.09 3.24
C PHE A 17 -12.51 -22.65 3.02
N TYR A 18 -11.79 -23.10 4.06
CA TYR A 18 -10.38 -23.50 4.00
C TYR A 18 -10.05 -24.52 2.90
N GLY A 19 -10.93 -25.50 2.66
CA GLY A 19 -10.76 -26.50 1.60
C GLY A 19 -11.20 -26.05 0.21
N ARG A 20 -11.83 -24.88 0.09
CA ARG A 20 -12.41 -24.38 -1.17
C ARG A 20 -11.47 -23.39 -1.84
N ARG A 21 -11.53 -23.35 -3.16
CA ARG A 21 -10.88 -22.30 -3.96
C ARG A 21 -11.80 -21.09 -3.94
N VAL A 22 -11.36 -20.00 -3.34
CA VAL A 22 -12.14 -18.77 -3.23
C VAL A 22 -11.53 -17.72 -4.14
N VAL A 23 -12.35 -17.16 -5.03
CA VAL A 23 -12.02 -15.97 -5.82
C VAL A 23 -12.88 -14.84 -5.29
N TYR A 24 -12.26 -13.68 -5.06
CA TYR A 24 -12.95 -12.48 -4.62
C TYR A 24 -12.44 -11.28 -5.41
N SER A 25 -13.25 -10.23 -5.44
CA SER A 25 -12.84 -8.93 -5.95
C SER A 25 -13.12 -7.84 -4.92
N ASP A 26 -12.31 -6.80 -4.95
CA ASP A 26 -12.54 -5.58 -4.18
C ASP A 26 -12.24 -4.35 -5.05
N PHE A 27 -12.88 -3.23 -4.73
CA PHE A 27 -12.65 -1.97 -5.42
C PHE A 27 -11.88 -1.02 -4.51
N GLY A 28 -10.92 -0.30 -5.08
CA GLY A 28 -10.12 0.64 -4.31
C GLY A 28 -9.45 1.68 -5.17
N PHE A 29 -8.92 2.69 -4.51
CA PHE A 29 -8.13 3.72 -5.15
C PHE A 29 -6.88 4.02 -4.33
N ASN A 30 -5.85 4.55 -4.98
CA ASN A 30 -4.57 4.77 -4.36
C ASN A 30 -3.93 6.07 -4.89
N ASN A 31 -3.97 7.14 -4.09
CA ASN A 31 -3.52 8.47 -4.50
C ASN A 31 -2.04 8.77 -4.18
N THR A 32 -1.37 7.94 -3.37
CA THR A 32 0.04 8.08 -2.86
C THR A 32 0.76 9.40 -3.16
N PRO A 33 0.29 10.55 -2.63
CA PRO A 33 1.01 11.80 -2.78
C PRO A 33 2.20 11.81 -1.82
N PHE A 34 3.26 12.55 -2.16
CA PHE A 34 4.36 12.81 -1.23
C PHE A 34 4.80 14.28 -1.34
N SER A 35 5.53 14.76 -0.35
CA SER A 35 6.02 16.13 -0.34
C SER A 35 7.41 16.21 0.26
N ILE A 36 8.23 17.11 -0.26
CA ILE A 36 9.55 17.42 0.28
C ILE A 36 9.45 18.80 0.94
N LYS A 37 9.83 18.87 2.22
CA LYS A 37 9.85 20.11 3.00
C LYS A 37 11.29 20.59 3.13
N TYR A 38 11.54 21.81 2.67
CA TYR A 38 12.82 22.48 2.73
C TYR A 38 12.56 24.00 2.58
N PRO A 39 13.34 24.89 3.22
CA PRO A 39 13.26 26.32 2.96
C PRO A 39 13.90 26.66 1.59
N PHE A 40 13.24 26.28 0.49
CA PHE A 40 13.74 26.49 -0.87
C PHE A 40 13.86 27.98 -1.22
N SER A 41 12.93 28.79 -0.71
CA SER A 41 12.97 30.25 -0.76
C SER A 41 12.14 30.84 0.38
N LYS A 42 12.09 32.18 0.50
CA LYS A 42 11.24 32.87 1.50
C LYS A 42 9.77 32.45 1.41
N ASP A 43 9.29 32.10 0.21
CA ASP A 43 7.86 31.80 -0.04
C ASP A 43 7.59 30.31 -0.30
N ILE A 44 8.63 29.49 -0.53
CA ILE A 44 8.50 28.08 -0.90
C ILE A 44 9.15 27.21 0.18
N GLY A 45 8.33 26.76 1.14
CA GLY A 45 8.76 25.83 2.20
C GLY A 45 8.50 24.35 1.92
N ARG A 46 7.77 24.03 0.84
CA ARG A 46 7.32 22.67 0.53
C ARG A 46 6.96 22.52 -0.94
N ILE A 47 7.45 21.45 -1.55
CA ILE A 47 7.03 20.97 -2.87
C ILE A 47 6.20 19.70 -2.73
N VAL A 48 5.13 19.56 -3.52
CA VAL A 48 4.16 18.47 -3.41
C VAL A 48 4.05 17.74 -4.74
N TYR A 49 4.14 16.42 -4.69
CA TYR A 49 3.98 15.53 -5.84
C TYR A 49 2.67 14.79 -5.72
N LYS A 50 1.84 14.88 -6.77
CA LYS A 50 0.55 14.20 -6.85
C LYS A 50 0.58 13.20 -7.98
N SER A 51 0.18 11.96 -7.69
CA SER A 51 -0.03 10.95 -8.74
C SER A 51 -1.37 11.19 -9.44
N ASN A 52 -1.47 10.89 -10.72
CA ASN A 52 -2.76 10.78 -11.42
C ASN A 52 -3.23 9.34 -11.38
N PHE A 53 -3.72 8.88 -10.24
CA PHE A 53 -4.08 7.48 -10.09
C PHE A 53 -5.32 7.08 -10.89
N LYS A 54 -5.38 5.78 -11.16
CA LYS A 54 -6.56 5.10 -11.70
C LYS A 54 -7.24 4.32 -10.58
N PRO A 55 -8.57 4.39 -10.46
CA PRO A 55 -9.29 3.44 -9.64
C PRO A 55 -9.00 2.01 -10.10
N SER A 56 -8.89 1.10 -9.15
CA SER A 56 -8.41 -0.27 -9.36
C SER A 56 -9.38 -1.30 -8.81
N ILE A 57 -9.47 -2.43 -9.48
CA ILE A 57 -10.07 -3.65 -8.92
C ILE A 57 -8.95 -4.55 -8.43
N GLY A 58 -9.02 -4.94 -7.16
CA GLY A 58 -8.25 -6.05 -6.63
C GLY A 58 -8.93 -7.36 -7.00
N ILE A 59 -8.21 -8.27 -7.64
CA ILE A 59 -8.65 -9.65 -7.84
C ILE A 59 -7.83 -10.53 -6.90
N GLY A 60 -8.51 -11.26 -6.04
CA GLY A 60 -7.91 -12.14 -5.05
C GLY A 60 -8.23 -13.60 -5.31
N PHE A 61 -7.23 -14.45 -5.13
CA PHE A 61 -7.37 -15.90 -5.08
C PHE A 61 -6.92 -16.40 -3.71
N SER A 62 -7.63 -17.39 -3.17
CA SER A 62 -7.27 -17.98 -1.90
C SER A 62 -7.57 -19.47 -1.85
N TYR A 63 -6.67 -20.19 -1.20
CA TYR A 63 -6.78 -21.62 -0.98
C TYR A 63 -6.03 -22.01 0.28
N LYS A 64 -6.71 -22.70 1.19
CA LYS A 64 -6.16 -23.12 2.49
C LYS A 64 -5.57 -21.94 3.26
N TRP A 65 -4.29 -22.00 3.57
CA TRP A 65 -3.55 -21.03 4.38
C TRP A 65 -3.05 -19.83 3.58
N PHE A 66 -3.24 -19.79 2.25
CA PHE A 66 -2.65 -18.79 1.36
C PHE A 66 -3.71 -17.93 0.66
N SER A 67 -3.39 -16.64 0.49
CA SER A 67 -4.07 -15.68 -0.38
C SER A 67 -3.06 -14.94 -1.24
N PHE A 68 -3.45 -14.66 -2.47
CA PHE A 68 -2.78 -13.71 -3.34
C PHE A 68 -3.81 -12.71 -3.86
N ARG A 69 -3.43 -11.45 -3.96
CA ARG A 69 -4.25 -10.36 -4.49
C ARG A 69 -3.45 -9.52 -5.47
N LEU A 70 -4.02 -9.25 -6.63
CA LEU A 70 -3.45 -8.36 -7.64
C LEU A 70 -4.41 -7.19 -7.88
N GLY A 71 -3.92 -5.97 -7.70
CA GLY A 71 -4.64 -4.74 -8.02
C GLY A 71 -4.43 -4.33 -9.48
N LEU A 72 -5.50 -4.34 -10.26
CA LEU A 72 -5.51 -3.95 -11.67
C LEU A 72 -6.13 -2.54 -11.83
N PRO A 73 -5.41 -1.56 -12.39
CA PRO A 73 -5.97 -0.24 -12.68
C PRO A 73 -6.84 -0.29 -13.94
N ILE A 74 -8.16 -0.32 -13.77
CA ILE A 74 -9.11 -0.60 -14.86
C ILE A 74 -9.85 0.63 -15.40
N PHE A 75 -9.96 1.69 -14.62
CA PHE A 75 -10.67 2.90 -15.03
C PHE A 75 -9.72 3.95 -15.64
N GLY A 76 -10.30 4.98 -16.24
CA GLY A 76 -9.57 6.18 -16.65
C GLY A 76 -8.87 6.86 -15.48
N TYR A 77 -8.03 7.84 -15.82
CA TYR A 77 -7.39 8.69 -14.84
C TYR A 77 -8.43 9.59 -14.15
N LEU A 78 -8.34 9.75 -12.83
CA LEU A 78 -9.28 10.63 -12.10
C LEU A 78 -9.02 12.12 -12.35
N ARG A 79 -7.81 12.51 -12.74
CA ARG A 79 -7.45 13.89 -13.05
C ARG A 79 -7.09 14.04 -14.52
N ASP A 80 -7.18 15.26 -15.03
CA ASP A 80 -6.77 15.56 -16.40
C ASP A 80 -5.31 15.15 -16.63
N LYS A 81 -5.08 14.38 -17.70
CA LYS A 81 -3.77 13.91 -18.11
C LYS A 81 -2.86 15.07 -18.51
N LYS A 82 -3.41 16.17 -19.03
CA LYS A 82 -2.66 17.37 -19.39
C LYS A 82 -2.07 18.04 -18.16
N LEU A 83 -2.78 18.02 -17.04
CA LEU A 83 -2.39 18.71 -15.81
C LEU A 83 -1.61 17.82 -14.83
N PHE A 84 -1.83 16.51 -14.86
CA PHE A 84 -1.23 15.58 -13.88
C PHE A 84 -0.44 14.43 -14.51
N GLY A 85 -0.35 14.36 -15.84
CA GLY A 85 0.34 13.28 -16.54
C GLY A 85 -0.36 11.93 -16.39
N LYS A 86 0.39 10.87 -16.70
CA LYS A 86 -0.04 9.48 -16.59
C LYS A 86 0.71 8.82 -15.43
N THR A 87 -0.02 8.11 -14.58
CA THR A 87 0.56 7.27 -13.53
C THR A 87 0.36 5.78 -13.84
N LYS A 88 1.43 5.01 -13.69
CA LYS A 88 1.44 3.54 -13.69
C LYS A 88 1.37 3.04 -12.25
N GLN A 89 0.58 2.00 -12.01
CA GLN A 89 0.35 1.47 -10.66
C GLN A 89 0.41 -0.06 -10.69
N LEU A 90 1.11 -0.61 -9.70
CA LEU A 90 1.13 -2.05 -9.39
C LEU A 90 0.87 -2.21 -7.89
N ASN A 91 -0.04 -3.11 -7.55
CA ASN A 91 -0.34 -3.45 -6.17
C ASN A 91 -0.48 -4.97 -6.05
N ILE A 92 0.33 -5.57 -5.20
CA ILE A 92 0.36 -7.01 -4.94
C ILE A 92 0.20 -7.21 -3.44
N GLY A 93 -0.73 -8.08 -3.06
CA GLY A 93 -0.95 -8.51 -1.69
C GLY A 93 -0.79 -10.02 -1.57
N PHE A 94 -0.25 -10.47 -0.45
CA PHE A 94 -0.12 -11.88 -0.11
C PHE A 94 -0.45 -12.06 1.37
N ASP A 95 -1.32 -13.03 1.68
CA ASP A 95 -1.63 -13.38 3.05
C ASP A 95 -1.28 -14.84 3.29
N TYR A 96 -0.71 -15.13 4.46
CA TYR A 96 -0.48 -16.47 4.95
C TYR A 96 -1.03 -16.62 6.36
N THR A 97 -1.78 -17.69 6.64
CA THR A 97 -2.30 -17.96 7.98
C THR A 97 -2.04 -19.40 8.37
N PHE A 98 -1.31 -19.61 9.46
CA PHE A 98 -1.10 -20.95 10.01
C PHE A 98 -1.22 -20.93 11.53
N LYS A 99 -2.16 -21.74 12.04
CA LYS A 99 -2.49 -21.81 13.47
C LYS A 99 -2.71 -20.40 14.06
N LYS A 100 -1.87 -19.98 14.99
CA LYS A 100 -1.95 -18.71 15.72
C LYS A 100 -1.24 -17.55 15.00
N VAL A 101 -0.59 -17.81 13.86
CA VAL A 101 0.20 -16.81 13.14
C VAL A 101 -0.49 -16.41 11.86
N HIS A 102 -0.56 -15.10 11.63
CA HIS A 102 -0.97 -14.50 10.36
C HIS A 102 0.16 -13.62 9.85
N VAL A 103 0.45 -13.71 8.57
CA VAL A 103 1.43 -12.86 7.88
C VAL A 103 0.72 -12.19 6.72
N ASP A 104 0.90 -10.88 6.61
CA ASP A 104 0.42 -10.04 5.53
C ASP A 104 1.62 -9.38 4.87
N PHE A 105 1.64 -9.44 3.55
CA PHE A 105 2.65 -8.83 2.72
C PHE A 105 1.97 -7.95 1.68
N GLU A 106 2.37 -6.69 1.62
CA GLU A 106 1.95 -5.76 0.58
C GLU A 106 3.16 -5.17 -0.15
N PHE A 107 3.10 -5.20 -1.48
CA PHE A 107 4.02 -4.50 -2.36
C PHE A 107 3.25 -3.54 -3.26
N ARG A 108 3.75 -2.31 -3.35
CA ARG A 108 3.13 -1.25 -4.15
C ARG A 108 4.19 -0.46 -4.88
N SER A 109 3.99 -0.31 -6.18
CA SER A 109 4.80 0.58 -7.02
C SER A 109 3.90 1.56 -7.75
N VAL A 110 4.26 2.84 -7.71
CA VAL A 110 3.53 3.90 -8.41
C VAL A 110 4.54 4.79 -9.11
N GLN A 111 4.38 5.00 -10.41
CA GLN A 111 5.31 5.79 -11.22
C GLN A 111 4.56 6.81 -12.07
N GLY A 112 5.10 8.01 -12.18
CA GLY A 112 4.51 9.13 -12.89
C GLY A 112 3.75 10.04 -11.94
N TYR A 113 4.28 11.23 -11.75
CA TYR A 113 3.79 12.25 -10.82
C TYR A 113 3.71 13.61 -11.50
N ALA A 114 2.93 14.51 -10.93
CA ALA A 114 3.00 15.93 -11.23
C ALA A 114 3.38 16.71 -9.97
N MET A 115 4.34 17.60 -10.12
CA MET A 115 4.73 18.57 -9.13
C MET A 115 3.72 19.71 -9.14
N HIS A 116 2.96 19.80 -8.06
CA HIS A 116 1.81 20.68 -7.96
C HIS A 116 2.23 22.14 -7.80
N ASN A 117 1.60 23.04 -8.55
CA ASN A 117 1.87 24.49 -8.55
C ASN A 117 3.34 24.84 -8.84
N ALA A 118 3.96 24.13 -9.77
CA ALA A 118 5.33 24.39 -10.19
C ALA A 118 5.50 25.75 -10.89
N ILE A 119 4.42 26.34 -11.41
CA ILE A 119 4.39 27.70 -11.99
C ILE A 119 4.98 28.78 -11.06
N ARG A 120 5.01 28.52 -9.75
CA ARG A 120 5.58 29.44 -8.75
C ARG A 120 7.10 29.63 -8.88
N TRP A 121 7.80 28.73 -9.58
CA TRP A 121 9.25 28.78 -9.77
C TRP A 121 9.71 28.35 -11.17
N ASP A 122 8.81 27.82 -11.99
CA ASP A 122 9.09 27.43 -13.38
C ASP A 122 8.34 28.34 -14.35
N SER A 123 9.08 29.25 -14.99
CA SER A 123 8.53 30.26 -15.91
C SER A 123 8.09 29.69 -17.25
N THR A 124 8.35 28.41 -17.55
CA THR A 124 7.87 27.79 -18.79
C THR A 124 6.42 27.32 -18.71
N LEU A 125 5.80 27.40 -17.53
CA LEU A 125 4.43 26.94 -17.28
C LEU A 125 3.42 28.09 -17.39
N THR A 126 2.18 27.75 -17.76
CA THR A 126 1.08 28.71 -17.90
C THR A 126 0.07 28.52 -16.78
N PRO A 127 -0.80 29.51 -16.49
CA PRO A 127 -1.88 29.36 -15.52
C PRO A 127 -2.81 28.17 -15.82
N ASP A 128 -2.97 27.82 -17.09
CA ASP A 128 -3.76 26.66 -17.54
C ASP A 128 -3.03 25.32 -17.34
N GLU A 129 -1.71 25.32 -17.25
CA GLU A 129 -0.86 24.14 -17.00
C GLU A 129 0.11 24.41 -15.84
N PRO A 130 -0.38 24.63 -14.61
CA PRO A 130 0.43 25.16 -13.52
C PRO A 130 1.35 24.11 -12.87
N ASN A 131 1.27 22.85 -13.31
CA ASN A 131 1.98 21.72 -12.73
C ASN A 131 3.06 21.22 -13.68
N LYS A 132 4.20 20.80 -13.13
CA LYS A 132 5.26 20.16 -13.91
C LYS A 132 5.12 18.64 -13.85
N ILE A 133 5.06 17.99 -15.01
CA ILE A 133 4.91 16.53 -15.11
C ILE A 133 6.28 15.85 -15.01
N TYR A 134 6.36 14.86 -14.12
CA TYR A 134 7.52 14.02 -13.87
C TYR A 134 7.16 12.55 -14.09
N PRO A 135 7.29 12.03 -15.33
CA PRO A 135 6.93 10.64 -15.63
C PRO A 135 7.90 9.61 -15.01
N SER A 136 9.14 10.03 -14.71
CA SER A 136 10.20 9.19 -14.15
C SER A 136 10.09 8.99 -12.64
N ILE A 137 9.52 9.95 -11.91
CA ILE A 137 9.37 9.86 -10.45
C ILE A 137 8.52 8.63 -10.12
N GLY A 138 9.08 7.76 -9.29
CA GLY A 138 8.43 6.55 -8.82
C GLY A 138 8.55 6.43 -7.32
N ILE A 139 7.56 5.76 -6.72
CA ILE A 139 7.63 5.28 -5.36
C ILE A 139 7.55 3.75 -5.34
N LEU A 140 8.18 3.19 -4.32
CA LEU A 140 8.13 1.77 -4.00
C LEU A 140 7.85 1.65 -2.51
N ASN A 141 6.77 0.95 -2.17
CA ASN A 141 6.39 0.66 -0.80
C ASN A 141 6.32 -0.86 -0.62
N PHE A 142 6.96 -1.33 0.43
CA PHE A 142 6.95 -2.72 0.89
C PHE A 142 6.47 -2.71 2.34
N SER A 143 5.54 -3.59 2.68
CA SER A 143 5.03 -3.78 4.04
C SER A 143 4.94 -5.27 4.34
N LEU A 144 5.52 -5.69 5.45
CA LEU A 144 5.42 -7.03 5.99
C LEU A 144 4.93 -6.94 7.42
N ASN A 145 3.79 -7.56 7.70
CA ASN A 145 3.19 -7.60 9.02
C ASN A 145 3.02 -9.04 9.46
N ALA A 146 3.35 -9.36 10.71
CA ALA A 146 3.13 -10.68 11.28
C ALA A 146 2.43 -10.55 12.63
N TRP A 147 1.33 -11.26 12.82
CA TRP A 147 0.59 -11.31 14.08
C TRP A 147 0.69 -12.69 14.69
N TYR A 148 0.95 -12.73 15.99
CA TYR A 148 0.70 -13.90 16.82
C TYR A 148 -0.54 -13.65 17.67
N PHE A 149 -1.52 -14.54 17.58
CA PHE A 149 -2.75 -14.51 18.38
C PHE A 149 -2.71 -15.56 19.47
N ASN A 150 -3.09 -15.19 20.69
CA ASN A 150 -3.19 -16.16 21.77
C ASN A 150 -4.28 -17.22 21.56
N ASP A 151 -5.45 -16.81 21.08
CA ASP A 151 -6.53 -17.75 20.78
C ASP A 151 -6.33 -18.36 19.37
N LYS A 152 -6.31 -19.68 19.31
CA LYS A 152 -6.20 -20.45 18.06
C LYS A 152 -7.45 -20.31 17.17
N HIS A 153 -8.60 -19.96 17.75
CA HIS A 153 -9.85 -19.73 17.04
C HIS A 153 -9.92 -18.34 16.45
N PHE A 154 -9.04 -17.41 16.82
CA PHE A 154 -8.99 -16.11 16.15
C PHE A 154 -8.26 -16.23 14.81
N LYS A 155 -8.97 -15.94 13.72
CA LYS A 155 -8.46 -15.94 12.34
C LYS A 155 -8.75 -14.60 11.67
N VAL A 156 -7.70 -13.97 11.15
CA VAL A 156 -7.82 -12.74 10.35
C VAL A 156 -8.66 -12.97 9.09
N SER A 157 -8.63 -14.18 8.51
CA SER A 157 -9.47 -14.54 7.36
C SER A 157 -10.97 -14.49 7.67
N ALA A 158 -11.38 -14.80 8.90
CA ALA A 158 -12.77 -14.70 9.36
C ALA A 158 -13.15 -13.25 9.69
N LEU A 159 -12.22 -12.48 10.25
CA LEU A 159 -12.40 -11.04 10.49
C LEU A 159 -12.60 -10.27 9.17
N ASN A 160 -11.84 -10.62 8.13
CA ASN A 160 -11.94 -9.99 6.82
C ASN A 160 -13.22 -10.38 6.05
N GLY A 161 -13.97 -11.39 6.49
CA GLY A 161 -15.22 -11.85 5.87
C GLY A 161 -15.09 -12.46 4.46
N LYS A 162 -13.90 -12.46 3.87
CA LYS A 162 -13.69 -12.93 2.49
C LYS A 162 -13.71 -14.46 2.36
N ARG A 163 -13.32 -15.18 3.43
CA ARG A 163 -12.94 -16.62 3.35
C ARG A 163 -13.45 -17.47 4.51
N ALA A 164 -14.03 -16.81 5.50
CA ALA A 164 -14.60 -17.41 6.69
C ALA A 164 -15.45 -16.34 7.38
N HIS A 165 -16.30 -16.76 8.30
CA HIS A 165 -17.00 -15.84 9.20
C HIS A 165 -17.14 -16.47 10.59
N TYR A 166 -17.22 -15.64 11.62
CA TYR A 166 -17.44 -16.10 12.99
C TYR A 166 -18.92 -16.40 13.22
N THR A 167 -19.21 -17.57 13.78
CA THR A 167 -20.56 -17.97 14.22
C THR A 167 -20.75 -17.71 15.72
N LYS A 168 -19.64 -17.55 16.45
CA LYS A 168 -19.58 -17.28 17.88
C LYS A 168 -18.58 -16.17 18.21
N LYS A 169 -18.73 -15.56 19.37
CA LYS A 169 -17.81 -14.53 19.87
C LYS A 169 -16.44 -15.16 20.17
N VAL A 170 -15.37 -14.56 19.63
CA VAL A 170 -13.97 -14.95 19.87
C VAL A 170 -13.20 -13.69 20.28
N HIS A 171 -12.41 -13.78 21.34
CA HIS A 171 -11.50 -12.71 21.76
C HIS A 171 -10.10 -13.26 21.88
N THR A 172 -9.11 -12.40 21.63
CA THR A 172 -7.70 -12.72 21.80
C THR A 172 -6.95 -11.45 22.10
N TRP A 173 -5.80 -11.57 22.75
CA TRP A 173 -4.73 -10.59 22.62
C TRP A 173 -3.81 -11.01 21.48
N TYR A 174 -3.02 -10.06 20.98
CA TYR A 174 -2.04 -10.32 19.94
C TYR A 174 -0.77 -9.50 20.14
N VAL A 175 0.30 -9.96 19.49
CA VAL A 175 1.49 -9.17 19.24
C VAL A 175 1.71 -9.11 17.75
N LYS A 176 1.87 -7.90 17.21
CA LYS A 176 2.12 -7.64 15.80
C LYS A 176 3.55 -7.13 15.61
N GLY A 177 4.34 -7.82 14.81
CA GLY A 177 5.59 -7.28 14.26
C GLY A 177 5.30 -6.59 12.91
N THR A 178 5.94 -5.45 12.66
CA THR A 178 5.82 -4.68 11.42
C THR A 178 7.19 -4.37 10.84
N LEU A 179 7.33 -4.46 9.53
CA LEU A 179 8.47 -4.01 8.77
C LEU A 179 7.96 -3.27 7.53
N ASN A 180 8.33 -2.02 7.35
CA ASN A 180 7.98 -1.22 6.19
C ASN A 180 9.22 -0.61 5.55
N VAL A 181 9.28 -0.65 4.22
CA VAL A 181 10.28 0.07 3.42
C VAL A 181 9.52 0.99 2.47
N PHE A 182 9.90 2.26 2.47
CA PHE A 182 9.39 3.27 1.55
C PHE A 182 10.55 3.84 0.75
N GLY A 183 10.36 4.02 -0.54
CA GLY A 183 11.36 4.61 -1.43
C GLY A 183 10.69 5.54 -2.42
N VAL A 184 11.35 6.65 -2.73
CA VAL A 184 11.06 7.52 -3.86
C VAL A 184 12.32 7.68 -4.68
N ASP A 185 12.19 7.61 -5.99
CA ASP A 185 13.29 7.69 -6.95
C ASP A 185 12.86 8.50 -8.18
N ASN A 186 13.83 9.09 -8.88
CA ASN A 186 13.61 9.80 -10.14
C ASN A 186 14.57 9.36 -11.26
N ASN A 187 14.85 8.05 -11.34
CA ASN A 187 15.72 7.42 -12.34
C ASN A 187 17.09 8.14 -12.47
N GLY A 188 17.72 8.45 -11.33
CA GLY A 188 19.02 9.15 -11.29
C GLY A 188 18.95 10.67 -11.49
N ASN A 189 17.81 11.24 -11.88
CA ASN A 189 17.61 12.69 -11.87
C ASN A 189 17.30 13.18 -10.46
N SER A 190 17.58 14.44 -10.14
CA SER A 190 17.22 14.98 -8.82
C SER A 190 15.71 14.99 -8.61
N LEU A 191 15.27 14.69 -7.39
CA LEU A 191 13.87 14.83 -6.99
C LEU A 191 13.45 16.30 -6.99
N ILE A 192 14.31 17.19 -6.49
CA ILE A 192 14.08 18.63 -6.44
C ILE A 192 14.60 19.27 -7.74
N PRO A 193 13.83 20.15 -8.40
CA PRO A 193 14.29 20.87 -9.59
C PRO A 193 15.55 21.67 -9.30
N MET A 194 16.48 21.73 -10.25
CA MET A 194 17.74 22.46 -10.11
C MET A 194 17.57 23.92 -9.65
N VAL A 195 16.50 24.59 -10.11
CA VAL A 195 16.19 25.99 -9.72
C VAL A 195 15.84 26.16 -8.24
N LEU A 196 15.50 25.07 -7.54
CA LEU A 196 15.18 25.04 -6.11
C LEU A 196 16.29 24.34 -5.29
N GLN A 197 17.38 23.90 -5.91
CA GLN A 197 18.46 23.24 -5.17
C GLN A 197 19.29 24.28 -4.43
N ASP A 198 19.77 23.87 -3.25
CA ASP A 198 20.67 24.67 -2.44
C ASP A 198 22.11 24.20 -2.69
N SER A 199 22.93 25.08 -3.26
CA SER A 199 24.33 24.79 -3.56
C SER A 199 25.17 24.46 -2.31
N ASN A 200 24.73 24.88 -1.12
CA ASN A 200 25.40 24.56 0.14
C ASN A 200 24.92 23.23 0.75
N ASN A 201 23.88 22.61 0.20
CA ASN A 201 23.29 21.39 0.72
C ASN A 201 23.05 20.36 -0.38
N SER A 202 24.03 19.48 -0.56
CA SER A 202 24.00 18.40 -1.56
C SER A 202 22.80 17.45 -1.43
N LYS A 203 22.15 17.37 -0.26
CA LYS A 203 20.92 16.57 -0.08
C LYS A 203 19.78 17.07 -0.95
N THR A 204 19.77 18.34 -1.32
CA THR A 204 18.77 18.90 -2.24
C THR A 204 18.93 18.37 -3.67
N ALA A 205 20.10 17.84 -4.03
CA ALA A 205 20.34 17.19 -5.32
C ALA A 205 19.97 15.69 -5.33
N ALA A 206 19.51 15.11 -4.22
CA ALA A 206 19.21 13.68 -4.13
C ALA A 206 18.22 13.21 -5.20
N SER A 207 18.57 12.11 -5.88
CA SER A 207 17.71 11.43 -6.84
C SER A 207 16.78 10.40 -6.21
N THR A 208 17.15 9.92 -5.02
CA THR A 208 16.52 8.79 -4.35
C THR A 208 16.48 9.07 -2.85
N LEU A 209 15.34 8.84 -2.22
CA LEU A 209 15.17 8.88 -0.78
C LEU A 209 14.45 7.62 -0.33
N SER A 210 14.91 7.01 0.76
CA SER A 210 14.26 5.84 1.34
C SER A 210 14.11 5.97 2.84
N ALA A 211 13.13 5.26 3.38
CA ALA A 211 12.86 5.13 4.79
C ALA A 211 12.57 3.66 5.11
N PHE A 212 13.00 3.25 6.30
CA PHE A 212 12.75 1.93 6.83
C PHE A 212 12.18 2.07 8.23
N ASP A 213 11.13 1.31 8.53
CA ASP A 213 10.42 1.32 9.80
C ASP A 213 10.22 -0.12 10.28
N ILE A 214 10.49 -0.36 11.56
CA ILE A 214 10.20 -1.61 12.25
C ILE A 214 9.49 -1.34 13.57
N GLY A 215 8.55 -2.20 13.92
CA GLY A 215 7.73 -2.00 15.11
C GLY A 215 7.21 -3.30 15.69
N VAL A 216 6.87 -3.23 16.98
CA VAL A 216 6.14 -4.28 17.71
C VAL A 216 4.95 -3.62 18.40
N ILE A 217 3.75 -4.12 18.15
CA ILE A 217 2.49 -3.54 18.61
C ILE A 217 1.71 -4.62 19.37
N PRO A 218 1.57 -4.52 20.71
CA PRO A 218 0.66 -5.37 21.47
C PRO A 218 -0.79 -4.87 21.35
N GLY A 219 -1.76 -5.77 21.47
CA GLY A 219 -3.19 -5.42 21.46
C GLY A 219 -4.11 -6.56 21.85
#